data_AF-A0A5P6NEG8-F1
#
_entry.id   AF-A0A5P6NEG8-F1
#
_cell.length_a   1.000
_cell.length_b   1.000
_cell.length_c   1.000
_cell.angle_alpha   90.00
_cell.angle_beta   90.00
_cell.angle_gamma   90.00
#
_symmetry.space_group_name_H-M   'P 1'
#
loop_
_entity.id
_entity.type
_entity.pdbx_description
1 polymer ?
#
loop_
_entity_poly.entity_id
_entity_poly.type
_entity_poly.pdbx_seq_one_letter_code
_entity_poly.pdbx_strand_id
1 'polypeptide(L)'
;MAEILDAAPAHYAPLISPRADADRIAELLAADAPLCAAMELVGPLCGVLLSRSAGGTASGMVKIIDEVEEGNFFAEDPAIALLGAYGTALVAVIARMDGNGRLTP
;
A
#
# COMPACT_ATOMS: atom_id res chain seq x y z
N MET A 1 11.85 -2.62 -2.52
CA MET A 1 10.42 -2.68 -2.16
C MET A 1 9.70 -3.73 -3.00
N ALA A 2 9.84 -3.70 -4.34
CA ALA A 2 9.36 -4.77 -5.24
C ALA A 2 9.88 -6.15 -4.80
N GLU A 3 11.18 -6.30 -4.55
CA GLU A 3 11.78 -7.57 -4.10
C GLU A 3 11.20 -8.14 -2.80
N ILE A 4 10.77 -7.30 -1.84
CA ILE A 4 10.14 -7.76 -0.59
C ILE A 4 8.75 -8.34 -0.87
N LEU A 5 8.02 -7.73 -1.80
CA LEU A 5 6.69 -8.16 -2.20
C LEU A 5 6.74 -9.37 -3.15
N ASP A 6 7.83 -9.53 -3.90
CA ASP A 6 8.10 -10.69 -4.76
C ASP A 6 8.61 -11.89 -3.95
N ALA A 7 9.30 -11.63 -2.83
CA ALA A 7 9.66 -12.64 -1.83
C ALA A 7 8.54 -12.93 -0.83
N ALA A 8 7.39 -12.26 -0.94
CA ALA A 8 6.27 -12.50 -0.04
C ALA A 8 5.78 -13.95 -0.18
N PRO A 9 5.51 -14.65 0.94
CA PRO A 9 4.96 -15.99 0.91
C PRO A 9 3.71 -16.09 0.02
N ALA A 10 3.58 -17.20 -0.72
CA ALA A 10 2.57 -17.38 -1.77
C ALA A 10 1.12 -17.14 -1.30
N HIS A 11 0.83 -17.34 -0.01
CA HIS A 11 -0.49 -17.10 0.56
C HIS A 11 -0.83 -15.61 0.75
N TYR A 12 0.16 -14.72 0.76
CA TYR A 12 -0.08 -13.26 0.75
C TYR A 12 -0.22 -12.69 -0.67
N ALA A 13 0.21 -13.44 -1.70
CA ALA A 13 0.23 -12.97 -3.08
C ALA A 13 -1.12 -12.41 -3.61
N PRO A 14 -2.30 -12.96 -3.23
CA PRO A 14 -3.59 -12.41 -3.66
C PRO A 14 -3.91 -11.01 -3.10
N LEU A 15 -3.46 -10.70 -1.88
CA LEU A 15 -3.72 -9.41 -1.21
C LEU A 15 -2.95 -8.25 -1.85
N ILE A 16 -1.83 -8.62 -2.42
CA ILE A 16 -0.91 -7.71 -3.06
C ILE A 16 -1.02 -7.88 -4.58
N SER A 17 -2.08 -8.44 -5.17
CA SER A 17 -2.21 -8.53 -6.64
C SER A 17 -3.60 -8.09 -7.08
N PRO A 18 -3.74 -7.35 -8.20
CA PRO A 18 -2.70 -7.06 -9.19
C PRO A 18 -1.85 -5.84 -8.81
N ARG A 19 -0.51 -5.94 -8.94
CA ARG A 19 0.43 -4.82 -8.79
C ARG A 19 0.84 -4.30 -10.14
N ALA A 20 1.26 -3.04 -10.19
CA ALA A 20 2.13 -2.58 -11.25
C ALA A 20 3.47 -3.33 -11.23
N ASP A 21 4.02 -3.56 -12.41
CA ASP A 21 5.32 -4.21 -12.55
C ASP A 21 6.45 -3.32 -11.98
N ALA A 22 7.58 -3.95 -11.62
CA ALA A 22 8.71 -3.25 -11.01
C ALA A 22 9.36 -2.21 -11.94
N ASP A 23 9.40 -2.46 -13.25
CA ASP A 23 9.90 -1.54 -14.27
C ASP A 23 8.98 -0.31 -14.37
N ARG A 24 7.67 -0.52 -14.31
CA ARG A 24 6.67 0.56 -14.30
C ARG A 24 6.84 1.47 -13.08
N ILE A 25 7.08 0.89 -11.90
CA ILE A 25 7.37 1.67 -10.69
C ILE A 25 8.68 2.44 -10.86
N ALA A 26 9.72 1.81 -11.41
CA ALA A 26 11.00 2.47 -11.67
C ALA A 26 10.88 3.64 -12.66
N GLU A 27 10.10 3.50 -13.72
CA GLU A 27 9.78 4.58 -14.66
C GLU A 27 9.13 5.78 -13.96
N LEU A 28 8.13 5.53 -13.10
CA LEU A 28 7.41 6.58 -12.39
C LEU A 28 8.31 7.31 -11.39
N LEU A 29 9.21 6.58 -10.72
CA LEU A 29 10.21 7.18 -9.83
C LEU A 29 11.24 7.99 -10.63
N ALA A 30 11.68 7.49 -11.78
CA ALA A 30 12.60 8.22 -12.67
C ALA A 30 11.98 9.50 -13.25
N ALA A 31 10.65 9.54 -13.39
CA ALA A 31 9.88 10.69 -13.83
C ALA A 31 9.50 11.66 -12.70
N ASP A 32 10.04 11.47 -11.48
CA ASP A 32 9.71 12.25 -10.29
C ASP A 32 8.19 12.25 -9.98
N ALA A 33 7.55 11.09 -10.20
CA ALA A 33 6.14 10.85 -9.93
C ALA A 33 5.94 9.83 -8.78
N PRO A 34 6.47 10.09 -7.57
CA PRO A 34 6.43 9.14 -6.46
C PRO A 34 5.01 8.83 -5.98
N LEU A 35 4.08 9.77 -6.15
CA LEU A 35 2.67 9.53 -5.83
C LEU A 35 2.02 8.54 -6.79
N CYS A 36 2.28 8.66 -8.09
CA CYS A 36 1.79 7.71 -9.09
C CYS A 36 2.43 6.33 -8.88
N ALA A 37 3.74 6.28 -8.60
CA ALA A 37 4.44 5.05 -8.26
C ALA A 37 3.83 4.36 -7.03
N ALA A 38 3.52 5.15 -5.99
CA ALA A 38 2.87 4.63 -4.79
C ALA A 38 1.46 4.12 -5.08
N MET A 39 0.63 4.86 -5.83
CA MET A 39 -0.72 4.41 -6.22
C MET A 39 -0.70 3.10 -7.04
N GLU A 40 0.23 2.99 -7.97
CA GLU A 40 0.44 1.81 -8.83
C GLU A 40 0.97 0.60 -8.03
N LEU A 41 1.78 0.85 -6.98
CA LEU A 41 2.22 -0.16 -6.04
C LEU A 41 1.07 -0.73 -5.20
N VAL A 42 0.12 0.11 -4.76
CA VAL A 42 -1.03 -0.33 -3.95
C VAL A 42 -2.02 -1.14 -4.80
N GLY A 43 -2.03 -0.93 -6.11
CA GLY A 43 -2.87 -1.66 -7.06
C GLY A 43 -4.32 -1.18 -7.12
N PRO A 44 -5.08 -1.59 -8.16
CA PRO A 44 -6.45 -1.12 -8.43
C PRO A 44 -7.49 -1.67 -7.45
N LEU A 45 -7.10 -2.66 -6.63
CA LEU A 45 -7.96 -3.26 -5.61
C LEU A 45 -7.83 -2.57 -4.25
N CYS A 46 -7.13 -1.43 -4.17
CA CYS A 46 -7.02 -0.67 -2.94
C CYS A 46 -7.63 0.73 -3.13
N GLY A 47 -8.55 1.09 -2.24
CA GLY A 47 -9.03 2.47 -2.10
C GLY A 47 -7.96 3.31 -1.42
N VAL A 48 -7.57 4.41 -2.06
CA VAL A 48 -6.56 5.34 -1.53
C VAL A 48 -7.19 6.72 -1.36
N LEU A 49 -7.00 7.32 -0.19
CA LEU A 49 -7.29 8.72 0.06
C LEU A 49 -6.03 9.42 0.57
N LEU A 50 -5.56 10.40 -0.19
CA LEU A 50 -4.42 11.23 0.18
C LEU A 50 -4.89 12.67 0.37
N SER A 51 -4.62 13.23 1.54
CA SER A 51 -4.94 14.61 1.88
C SER A 51 -3.68 15.34 2.33
N ARG A 52 -3.61 16.64 2.07
CA ARG A 52 -2.54 17.51 2.55
C ARG A 52 -3.14 18.75 3.20
N SER A 53 -2.70 19.06 4.41
CA SER A 53 -3.07 20.27 5.11
C SER A 53 -2.31 21.47 4.55
N ALA A 54 -2.88 22.67 4.70
CA ALA A 54 -2.21 23.92 4.32
C ALA A 54 -0.89 24.17 5.08
N GLY A 55 -0.69 23.50 6.23
CA GLY A 55 0.53 23.57 7.04
C GLY A 55 1.66 22.62 6.58
N GLY A 56 1.45 21.87 5.49
CA GLY A 56 2.47 21.01 4.88
C GLY A 56 2.36 19.52 5.24
N THR A 57 1.61 19.17 6.29
CA THR A 57 1.43 17.76 6.68
C THR A 57 0.49 17.03 5.72
N ALA A 58 0.86 15.83 5.30
CA ALA A 58 0.06 14.91 4.52
C ALA A 58 -0.50 13.77 5.39
N SER A 59 -1.66 13.26 4.98
CA SER A 59 -2.33 12.09 5.54
C SER A 59 -2.66 11.13 4.42
N GLY A 60 -2.22 9.89 4.57
CA GLY A 60 -2.57 8.78 3.71
C GLY A 60 -3.57 7.88 4.43
N MET A 61 -4.54 7.40 3.67
CA MET A 61 -5.48 6.36 4.06
C MET A 61 -5.53 5.33 2.95
N VAL A 62 -5.39 4.07 3.31
CA VAL A 62 -5.46 2.95 2.37
C VAL A 62 -6.41 1.90 2.90
N LYS A 63 -7.34 1.49 2.05
CA LYS A 63 -8.28 0.41 2.28
C LYS A 63 -8.06 -0.65 1.21
N ILE A 64 -7.70 -1.85 1.61
CA ILE A 64 -7.56 -2.99 0.70
C ILE A 64 -8.95 -3.63 0.55
N ILE A 65 -9.41 -3.91 -0.68
CA ILE A 65 -10.77 -4.42 -0.94
C ILE A 65 -10.99 -5.78 -0.24
N ASP A 66 -12.24 -6.01 0.18
CA ASP A 66 -12.72 -7.13 0.99
C ASP A 66 -12.23 -7.16 2.45
N GLU A 67 -11.49 -6.13 2.87
CA GLU A 67 -11.00 -6.00 4.23
C GLU A 67 -11.68 -4.85 4.98
N VAL A 68 -11.91 -5.07 6.27
CA VAL A 68 -12.63 -4.13 7.15
C VAL A 68 -11.70 -3.06 7.72
N GLU A 69 -10.38 -3.26 7.68
CA GLU A 69 -9.40 -2.36 8.30
C GLU A 69 -8.80 -1.35 7.32
N GLU A 70 -8.82 -0.09 7.74
CA GLU A 70 -8.23 1.03 7.02
C GLU A 70 -6.87 1.36 7.65
N GLY A 71 -5.82 1.30 6.85
CA GLY A 71 -4.50 1.79 7.25
C GLY A 71 -4.46 3.31 7.14
N ASN A 72 -3.96 3.97 8.18
CA ASN A 72 -3.86 5.43 8.25
C ASN A 72 -2.48 5.85 8.72
N PHE A 73 -1.89 6.85 8.07
CA PHE A 73 -0.58 7.38 8.45
C PHE A 73 -0.43 8.86 8.12
N PHE A 74 0.35 9.57 8.93
CA PHE A 74 0.62 11.00 8.78
C PHE A 74 2.11 11.23 8.59
N ALA A 75 2.48 12.04 7.61
CA ALA A 75 3.86 12.42 7.33
C ALA A 75 3.90 13.79 6.64
N GLU A 76 5.04 14.48 6.66
CA GLU A 76 5.19 15.74 5.90
C GLU A 76 5.16 15.49 4.38
N ASP A 77 5.71 14.35 3.95
CA ASP A 77 5.71 13.94 2.56
C ASP A 77 4.48 13.06 2.24
N PRO A 78 3.70 13.36 1.18
CA PRO A 78 2.52 12.59 0.80
C PRO A 78 2.81 11.16 0.34
N ALA A 79 3.96 10.92 -0.29
CA ALA A 79 4.38 9.57 -0.65
C ALA A 79 4.70 8.75 0.60
N ILE A 80 5.36 9.35 1.59
CA ILE A 80 5.58 8.70 2.90
C ILE A 80 4.25 8.45 3.61
N ALA A 81 3.33 9.41 3.61
CA ALA A 81 2.00 9.27 4.21
C ALA A 81 1.23 8.09 3.59
N LEU A 82 1.30 7.96 2.26
CA LEU A 82 0.65 6.88 1.53
C LEU A 82 1.29 5.51 1.77
N LEU A 83 2.62 5.44 1.72
CA LEU A 83 3.37 4.21 1.98
C LEU A 83 3.17 3.71 3.42
N GLY A 84 3.17 4.63 4.38
CA GLY A 84 2.90 4.30 5.79
C GLY A 84 1.49 3.76 5.96
N ALA A 85 0.49 4.39 5.34
CA ALA A 85 -0.90 3.96 5.42
C ALA A 85 -1.09 2.56 4.80
N TYR A 86 -0.47 2.29 3.64
CA TYR A 86 -0.48 0.96 3.04
C TYR A 86 0.20 -0.09 3.93
N GLY A 87 1.37 0.24 4.50
CA GLY A 87 2.06 -0.64 5.44
C GLY A 87 1.23 -0.95 6.68
N THR A 88 0.53 0.04 7.23
CA THR A 88 -0.39 -0.14 8.36
C THR A 88 -1.53 -1.08 8.00
N ALA A 89 -2.16 -0.90 6.83
CA ALA A 89 -3.21 -1.80 6.36
C ALA A 89 -2.66 -3.24 6.24
N LEU A 90 -1.53 -3.42 5.55
CA LEU A 90 -0.94 -4.74 5.32
C LEU A 90 -0.57 -5.47 6.62
N VAL A 91 -0.04 -4.78 7.63
CA VAL A 91 0.27 -5.40 8.93
C VAL A 91 -1.01 -5.90 9.63
N ALA A 92 -2.08 -5.12 9.56
CA ALA A 92 -3.35 -5.46 10.18
C ALA A 92 -3.97 -6.72 9.55
N VAL A 93 -3.86 -6.83 8.23
CA VAL A 93 -4.24 -8.01 7.45
C VAL A 93 -3.41 -9.23 7.83
N ILE A 94 -2.08 -9.09 7.84
CA ILE A 94 -1.16 -10.18 8.20
C ILE A 94 -1.47 -10.70 9.61
N ALA A 95 -1.75 -9.80 10.57
CA ALA A 95 -2.07 -10.17 11.94
C ALA A 95 -3.37 -11.00 12.06
N ARG A 96 -4.26 -10.89 11.08
CA ARG A 96 -5.53 -11.62 11.01
C ARG A 96 -5.46 -12.85 10.10
N MET A 97 -4.32 -13.15 9.50
CA MET A 97 -4.17 -14.35 8.68
C MET A 97 -3.82 -15.55 9.57
N ASP A 98 -4.59 -16.63 9.42
CA ASP A 98 -4.27 -17.90 10.05
C ASP A 98 -3.04 -18.57 9.42
N GLY A 99 -2.56 -19.66 10.03
CA GLY A 99 -1.40 -20.41 9.53
C GLY A 99 -1.58 -21.04 8.14
N ASN A 100 -2.78 -21.00 7.56
CA ASN A 100 -3.10 -21.43 6.20
C ASN A 100 -3.27 -20.25 5.23
N GLY A 101 -3.04 -19.02 5.69
CA GLY A 101 -3.17 -17.80 4.90
C GLY A 101 -4.61 -17.40 4.60
N ARG A 102 -5.56 -17.76 5.46
CA ARG A 102 -6.95 -17.29 5.41
C ARG A 102 -7.18 -16.20 6.43
N LEU A 103 -7.97 -15.21 6.06
CA LEU A 103 -8.39 -14.15 6.97
C LEU A 103 -9.32 -14.72 8.03
N THR A 104 -8.98 -14.52 9.30
CA THR A 104 -9.86 -14.81 10.44
C THR A 104 -10.83 -13.64 10.62
N PRO A 105 -12.13 -13.91 10.85
CA PRO A 105 -13.14 -12.87 11.05
C PRO A 105 -12.88 -12.01 12.29
#